data_AF-A0A1Q2D0V3-F1
#
_entry.id   AF-A0A1Q2D0V3-F1
#
_cell.length_a   1.000
_cell.length_b   1.000
_cell.length_c   1.000
_cell.angle_alpha   90.00
_cell.angle_beta   90.00
_cell.angle_gamma   90.00
#
_symmetry.space_group_name_H-M   'P 1'
#
loop_
_entity.id
_entity.type
_entity.pdbx_description
1 polymer ?
#
loop_
_entity_poly.entity_id
_entity_poly.type
_entity_poly.pdbx_seq_one_letter_code
_entity_poly.pdbx_strand_id
1 'polypeptide(L)'
;MPWVAPRDIAEVAAGLLLNRDWSGRTVRAVHGPVDLSWSRVAEILSSVLRREIRAERIGDDELLAGYLQAGMPRGLAEAVLAMSTGLREGFTPERPRTVASTTETTFAAWAQDELVGA
;
A
#
# COMPACT_ATOMS: atom_id res chain seq x y z
N MET A 1 7.90 3.13 2.59
CA MET A 1 6.68 3.36 1.78
C MET A 1 5.48 3.30 2.71
N PRO A 2 4.56 4.26 2.62
CA PRO A 2 3.31 4.22 3.38
C PRO A 2 2.40 3.09 2.87
N TRP A 3 1.89 2.28 3.78
CA TRP A 3 0.80 1.33 3.50
C TRP A 3 -0.47 1.88 4.12
N VAL A 4 -1.50 2.09 3.32
CA VAL A 4 -2.76 2.71 3.75
C VAL A 4 -3.91 1.74 3.52
N ALA A 5 -4.79 1.60 4.50
CA ALA A 5 -5.99 0.79 4.36
C ALA A 5 -6.98 1.47 3.38
N PRO A 6 -7.64 0.74 2.47
CA PRO A 6 -8.65 1.32 1.57
C PRO A 6 -9.77 2.06 2.32
N ARG A 7 -10.16 1.55 3.49
CA ARG A 7 -11.14 2.19 4.39
C ARG A 7 -10.71 3.60 4.79
N ASP A 8 -9.45 3.81 5.18
CA ASP A 8 -8.96 5.11 5.62
C ASP A 8 -9.00 6.14 4.47
N ILE A 9 -8.71 5.72 3.24
CA ILE A 9 -8.86 6.58 2.05
C ILE A 9 -10.32 6.97 1.86
N ALA A 10 -11.24 6.01 1.98
CA ALA A 10 -12.67 6.26 1.85
C ALA A 10 -13.19 7.22 2.92
N GLU A 11 -12.74 7.09 4.16
CA GLU A 11 -13.11 7.99 5.26
C GLU A 11 -12.63 9.42 5.04
N VAL A 12 -11.37 9.60 4.61
CA VAL A 12 -10.84 10.93 4.25
C VAL A 12 -11.60 11.53 3.07
N ALA A 13 -11.86 10.73 2.04
CA ALA A 13 -12.62 11.17 0.87
C ALA A 13 -14.05 11.59 1.24
N ALA A 14 -14.75 10.77 2.03
CA ALA A 14 -16.11 11.06 2.49
C ALA A 14 -16.15 12.34 3.34
N GLY A 15 -15.20 12.53 4.27
CA GLY A 15 -15.10 13.74 5.08
C GLY A 15 -14.89 15.00 4.23
N LEU A 16 -14.05 14.94 3.19
CA LEU A 16 -13.85 16.05 2.25
C LEU A 16 -15.08 16.33 1.39
N LEU A 17 -15.78 15.29 0.92
CA LEU A 17 -16.97 15.42 0.09
C LEU A 17 -18.19 15.96 0.86
N LEU A 18 -18.28 15.68 2.16
CA LEU A 18 -19.36 16.15 3.03
C LEU A 18 -19.11 17.57 3.55
N ASN A 19 -17.86 18.04 3.57
CA ASN A 19 -17.52 19.40 3.94
C ASN A 19 -17.82 20.37 2.77
N ARG A 20 -18.64 21.40 3.01
CA ARG A 20 -19.00 22.41 2.00
C ARG A 20 -18.13 23.68 2.05
N ASP A 21 -17.25 23.77 3.03
CA ASP A 21 -16.48 25.00 3.31
C ASP A 21 -15.15 25.07 2.54
N TRP A 22 -14.83 24.05 1.74
CA TRP A 22 -13.66 24.09 0.86
C TRP A 22 -14.04 24.63 -0.53
N SER A 23 -13.07 25.24 -1.20
CA SER A 23 -13.21 25.72 -2.57
C SER A 23 -11.90 25.56 -3.35
N GLY A 24 -11.98 25.62 -4.68
CA GLY A 24 -10.81 25.50 -5.55
C GLY A 24 -10.30 24.06 -5.72
N ARG A 25 -8.98 23.87 -5.81
CA ARG A 25 -8.34 22.56 -5.97
C ARG A 25 -7.35 22.33 -4.85
N THR A 26 -7.57 21.29 -4.05
CA THR A 26 -6.66 20.88 -2.99
C THR A 26 -6.14 19.47 -3.22
N VAL A 27 -4.88 19.23 -2.89
CA VAL A 27 -4.28 17.89 -2.89
C VAL A 27 -4.13 17.43 -1.44
N ARG A 28 -4.70 16.28 -1.11
CA ARG A 28 -4.60 15.66 0.21
C ARG A 28 -3.89 14.32 0.10
N ALA A 29 -2.70 14.22 0.70
CA ALA A 29 -2.02 12.95 0.88
C ALA A 29 -2.71 12.15 2.01
N VAL A 30 -2.76 10.83 1.84
CA VAL A 30 -3.31 9.87 2.80
C VAL A 30 -2.32 8.73 2.94
N HIS A 31 -1.84 8.52 4.16
CA HIS A 31 -0.78 7.57 4.48
C HIS A 31 -1.16 6.81 5.74
N GLY A 32 -1.14 5.47 5.73
CA GLY A 32 -1.27 4.69 6.97
C GLY A 32 -0.04 4.89 7.86
N PRO A 33 -0.09 4.52 9.15
CA PRO A 33 0.56 5.23 10.25
C PRO A 33 2.10 5.34 10.17
N VAL A 34 2.73 4.39 9.49
CA VAL A 34 4.19 4.29 9.36
C VAL A 34 4.60 3.86 7.96
N ASP A 35 5.87 4.11 7.65
CA ASP A 35 6.50 3.59 6.45
C ASP A 35 7.08 2.21 6.72
N LEU A 36 6.81 1.26 5.81
CA LEU A 36 7.27 -0.12 5.93
C LEU A 36 8.20 -0.49 4.78
N SER A 37 9.17 -1.37 5.09
CA SER A 37 9.92 -2.16 4.12
C SER A 37 9.18 -3.46 3.82
N TRP A 38 9.53 -4.11 2.70
CA TRP A 38 9.00 -5.44 2.37
C TRP A 38 9.35 -6.51 3.42
N SER A 39 10.54 -6.44 4.03
CA SER A 39 10.91 -7.33 5.14
C SER A 39 9.99 -7.16 6.35
N ARG A 40 9.68 -5.91 6.72
CA ARG A 40 8.78 -5.61 7.84
C ARG A 40 7.35 -6.05 7.55
N VAL A 41 6.89 -5.89 6.30
CA VAL A 41 5.59 -6.42 5.84
C VAL A 41 5.54 -7.94 6.02
N ALA A 42 6.58 -8.67 5.58
CA ALA A 42 6.66 -10.12 5.72
C ALA A 42 6.67 -10.58 7.19
N GLU A 43 7.39 -9.87 8.06
CA GLU A 43 7.37 -10.14 9.52
C GLU A 43 5.97 -9.96 10.12
N ILE A 44 5.29 -8.87 9.80
CA ILE A 44 3.93 -8.60 10.28
C ILE A 44 2.97 -9.69 9.80
N LEU A 45 2.98 -10.00 8.50
CA LEU A 45 2.15 -11.07 7.95
C LEU A 45 2.47 -12.42 8.58
N SER A 46 3.74 -12.71 8.86
CA SER A 46 4.11 -13.97 9.50
C SER A 46 3.51 -14.11 10.89
N SER A 47 3.52 -13.01 11.65
CA SER A 47 2.95 -12.95 12.99
C SER A 47 1.43 -13.10 12.97
N VAL A 48 0.75 -12.36 12.08
CA VAL A 48 -0.72 -12.35 11.95
C VAL A 48 -1.23 -13.70 11.46
N LEU A 49 -0.65 -14.24 10.39
CA LEU A 49 -1.11 -15.47 9.74
C LEU A 49 -0.57 -16.74 10.40
N ARG A 50 0.29 -16.62 11.42
CA ARG A 50 0.94 -17.75 12.11
C ARG A 50 1.66 -18.71 11.16
N ARG A 51 2.21 -18.17 10.07
CA ARG A 51 2.91 -18.90 9.02
C ARG A 51 4.17 -18.13 8.64
N GLU A 52 5.29 -18.81 8.47
CA GLU A 52 6.52 -18.14 8.04
C GLU A 52 6.37 -17.56 6.62
N ILE A 53 6.61 -16.26 6.48
CA ILE A 53 6.59 -15.52 5.21
C ILE A 53 7.89 -14.73 5.12
N ARG A 54 8.56 -14.83 3.97
CA ARG A 54 9.80 -14.11 3.68
C ARG A 54 9.63 -13.24 2.45
N ALA A 55 10.20 -12.04 2.49
CA ALA A 55 10.27 -11.17 1.33
C ALA A 55 11.56 -11.49 0.55
N GLU A 56 11.41 -12.01 -0.66
CA GLU A 56 12.53 -12.34 -1.55
C GLU A 56 12.59 -11.36 -2.72
N ARG A 57 13.79 -10.91 -3.05
CA ARG A 57 14.03 -10.06 -4.22
C ARG A 57 14.36 -10.95 -5.42
N ILE A 58 13.49 -10.92 -6.42
CA ILE A 58 13.65 -11.62 -7.69
C ILE A 58 13.86 -10.64 -8.85
N GLY A 59 14.22 -11.17 -10.02
CA GLY A 59 14.39 -10.37 -11.24
C GLY A 59 13.06 -9.88 -11.83
N ASP A 60 13.10 -8.82 -12.65
CA ASP A 60 11.90 -8.23 -13.25
C ASP A 60 11.18 -9.19 -14.20
N ASP A 61 11.94 -9.94 -15.00
CA ASP A 61 11.41 -10.96 -15.91
C ASP A 61 10.73 -12.10 -15.15
N GLU A 62 11.33 -12.51 -14.02
CA GLU A 62 10.79 -13.54 -13.14
C GLU A 62 9.51 -13.06 -12.46
N LEU A 63 9.47 -11.81 -12.01
CA LEU A 63 8.28 -11.20 -11.40
C LEU A 63 7.14 -11.09 -12.42
N LEU A 64 7.42 -10.64 -13.65
CA LEU A 64 6.43 -10.58 -14.73
C LEU A 64 5.89 -11.96 -15.08
N ALA A 65 6.77 -12.95 -15.23
CA ALA A 65 6.38 -14.33 -15.49
C ALA A 65 5.48 -14.87 -14.36
N GLY A 66 5.83 -14.59 -13.10
CA GLY A 66 5.02 -14.94 -11.93
C GLY A 66 3.61 -14.35 -11.97
N TYR A 67 3.48 -13.05 -12.30
CA TYR A 67 2.16 -12.41 -12.44
C TYR A 67 1.31 -13.04 -13.55
N LEU A 68 1.92 -13.31 -14.71
CA LEU A 68 1.21 -13.94 -15.83
C LEU A 68 0.77 -15.37 -15.48
N GLN A 69 1.61 -16.15 -14.81
CA GLN A 69 1.27 -17.49 -14.34
C GLN A 69 0.15 -17.48 -13.30
N ALA A 70 0.07 -16.44 -12.46
CA ALA A 70 -1.02 -16.22 -11.52
C ALA A 70 -2.34 -15.75 -12.19
N GLY A 71 -2.38 -15.68 -13.53
CA GLY A 71 -3.58 -15.32 -14.29
C GLY A 71 -3.79 -13.81 -14.46
N MET A 72 -2.80 -12.99 -14.10
CA MET A 72 -2.90 -11.54 -14.29
C MET A 72 -2.87 -11.19 -15.78
N PRO A 73 -3.79 -10.35 -16.30
CA PRO A 73 -3.71 -9.87 -17.67
C PRO A 73 -2.40 -9.11 -17.91
N ARG A 74 -1.78 -9.32 -19.07
CA ARG A 74 -0.45 -8.78 -19.40
C ARG A 74 -0.29 -7.29 -19.11
N GLY A 75 -1.23 -6.46 -19.56
CA GLY A 75 -1.14 -5.01 -19.32
C GLY A 75 -1.16 -4.63 -17.84
N LEU A 76 -1.90 -5.38 -17.01
CA LEU A 76 -1.89 -5.17 -15.56
C LEU A 76 -0.58 -5.65 -14.93
N ALA A 77 -0.05 -6.80 -15.37
CA ALA A 77 1.23 -7.33 -14.90
C ALA A 77 2.39 -6.37 -15.18
N GLU A 78 2.43 -5.82 -16.40
CA GLU A 78 3.42 -4.82 -16.81
C GLU A 78 3.26 -3.51 -16.00
N ALA A 79 2.03 -3.06 -15.72
CA ALA A 79 1.79 -1.88 -14.90
C ALA A 79 2.23 -2.06 -13.44
N VAL A 80 1.95 -3.22 -12.84
CA VAL A 80 2.38 -3.54 -11.46
C VAL A 80 3.90 -3.67 -11.38
N LEU A 81 4.54 -4.29 -12.37
CA LEU A 81 6.00 -4.34 -12.46
C LEU A 81 6.58 -2.93 -12.56
N ALA A 82 6.05 -2.09 -13.46
CA ALA A 82 6.52 -0.71 -13.63
C ALA A 82 6.41 0.10 -12.33
N MET A 83 5.32 -0.06 -11.59
CA MET A 83 5.15 0.57 -10.27
C MET A 83 6.19 0.08 -9.27
N SER A 84 6.43 -1.23 -9.19
CA SER A 84 7.47 -1.82 -8.33
C SER A 84 8.86 -1.25 -8.68
N THR A 85 9.19 -1.21 -9.97
CA THR A 85 10.47 -0.68 -10.47
C THR A 85 10.65 0.79 -10.13
N GLY A 86 9.61 1.61 -10.32
CA GLY A 86 9.65 3.05 -10.02
C GLY A 86 9.83 3.37 -8.53
N LEU A 87 9.53 2.43 -7.64
CA LEU A 87 9.64 2.60 -6.18
C LEU A 87 10.99 2.14 -5.59
N ARG A 88 11.87 1.50 -6.38
CA ARG A 88 13.11 0.87 -5.86
C ARG A 88 14.23 1.85 -5.56
N GLU A 89 14.47 2.85 -6.40
CA GLU A 89 15.66 3.69 -6.32
C GLU A 89 15.30 5.17 -6.49
N GLY A 90 15.71 6.01 -5.54
CA GLY A 90 15.54 7.47 -5.63
C GLY A 90 14.11 7.99 -5.55
N PHE A 91 13.11 7.11 -5.32
CA PHE A 91 11.73 7.55 -5.17
C PHE A 91 11.56 8.39 -3.91
N THR A 92 11.31 9.68 -4.13
CA THR A 92 10.96 10.62 -3.07
C THR A 92 9.46 10.88 -3.16
N PRO A 93 8.67 10.54 -2.13
CA PRO A 93 7.25 10.88 -2.12
C PRO A 93 7.07 12.38 -2.31
N GLU A 94 6.22 12.79 -3.25
CA GLU A 94 5.95 14.21 -3.55
C GLU A 94 5.45 14.97 -2.30
N ARG A 95 4.73 14.26 -1.42
CA ARG A 95 4.18 14.81 -0.17
C ARG A 95 4.68 13.95 1.00
N PRO A 96 5.54 14.49 1.89
CA PRO A 96 5.95 13.76 3.07
C PRO A 96 4.76 13.56 4.03
N ARG A 97 4.89 12.56 4.90
CA ARG A 97 3.94 12.32 5.98
C ARG A 97 3.87 13.52 6.92
N THR A 98 2.67 13.91 7.29
CA THR A 98 2.38 14.89 8.33
C THR A 98 1.33 14.31 9.28
N VAL A 99 1.10 14.95 10.42
CA VAL A 99 -0.02 14.58 11.31
C VAL A 99 -1.33 14.51 10.53
N ALA A 100 -1.55 15.45 9.63
CA ALA A 100 -2.79 15.53 8.86
C ALA A 100 -2.90 14.42 7.79
N SER A 101 -1.81 13.98 7.18
CA SER A 101 -1.84 12.88 6.19
C SER A 101 -1.77 11.50 6.82
N THR A 102 -1.57 11.39 8.13
CA THR A 102 -1.42 10.10 8.83
C THR A 102 -2.78 9.56 9.25
N THR A 103 -3.09 8.35 8.83
CA THR A 103 -4.29 7.60 9.24
C THR A 103 -3.91 6.52 10.25
N GLU A 104 -4.90 6.02 11.00
CA GLU A 104 -4.64 5.23 12.21
C GLU A 104 -4.52 3.72 11.95
N THR A 105 -5.09 3.20 10.86
CA THR A 105 -5.15 1.76 10.62
C THR A 105 -3.76 1.20 10.32
N THR A 106 -3.19 0.46 11.28
CA THR A 106 -1.91 -0.21 11.09
C THR A 106 -2.04 -1.36 10.08
N PHE A 107 -0.93 -1.68 9.41
CA PHE A 107 -0.89 -2.83 8.49
C PHE A 107 -1.23 -4.15 9.18
N ALA A 108 -0.87 -4.31 10.47
CA ALA A 108 -1.21 -5.49 11.25
C ALA A 108 -2.73 -5.60 11.52
N ALA A 109 -3.37 -4.48 11.87
CA ALA A 109 -4.82 -4.44 12.09
C ALA A 109 -5.57 -4.76 10.78
N TRP A 110 -5.18 -4.11 9.69
CA TRP A 110 -5.73 -4.41 8.36
C TRP A 110 -5.57 -5.89 7.97
N ALA A 111 -4.36 -6.47 8.17
CA ALA A 111 -4.11 -7.86 7.84
C ALA A 111 -4.93 -8.83 8.71
N GLN A 112 -5.13 -8.50 9.98
CA GLN A 112 -5.97 -9.29 10.88
C GLN A 112 -7.43 -9.29 10.40
N ASP A 113 -7.97 -8.12 10.07
CA ASP A 113 -9.36 -7.97 9.69
C ASP A 113 -9.65 -8.62 8.32
N GLU A 114 -8.79 -8.40 7.33
CA GLU A 114 -9.06 -8.79 5.93
C GLU A 114 -8.53 -10.17 5.52
N LEU A 115 -7.51 -10.69 6.21
CA LEU A 115 -6.87 -11.97 5.83
C LEU A 115 -7.15 -13.10 6.81
N VAL A 116 -7.55 -12.80 8.05
CA VAL A 116 -7.90 -13.80 9.08
C VAL A 116 -9.39 -13.77 9.38
N GLY A 117 -9.98 -12.58 9.45
CA GLY A 117 -11.39 -12.37 9.78
C GLY A 117 -12.38 -12.47 8.62
N ALA A 118 -11.91 -12.72 7.39
CA ALA A 118 -12.73 -12.86 6.18
C ALA A 118 -13.18 -14.31 5.94
#